data_AF-A0A661KD91-F1
#
_entry.id   AF-A0A661KD91-F1
#
_cell.length_a   1.000
_cell.length_b   1.000
_cell.length_c   1.000
_cell.angle_alpha   90.00
_cell.angle_beta   90.00
_cell.angle_gamma   90.00
#
_symmetry.space_group_name_H-M   'P 1'
#
loop_
_entity.id
_entity.type
_entity.pdbx_description
1 polymer ?
#
loop_
_entity_poly.entity_id
_entity_poly.type
_entity_poly.pdbx_seq_one_letter_code
_entity_poly.pdbx_strand_id
1 'polypeptide(L)'
;MLKVGVGRATITPPLGVGLAGYGIYLRRKAEWVHDDLTARVLVLDDGLKRAALVACDLVGLDGWLSDSIMEEVRRATKAKEILLSCIHTHTGPATTFLRGCGQADEDYLKELPRLVGSAARAAVESSTEVEVGA
;
A
#
# COMPACT_ATOMS: atom_id res chain seq x y z
N MET A 1 -21.76 15.59 9.54
CA MET A 1 -21.04 14.59 10.35
C MET A 1 -20.04 13.89 9.45
N LEU A 2 -18.84 13.60 9.94
CA LEU A 2 -17.81 12.94 9.14
C LEU A 2 -18.02 11.43 9.22
N LYS A 3 -17.96 10.74 8.08
CA LYS A 3 -17.85 9.28 8.02
C LYS A 3 -16.41 8.88 7.77
N VAL A 4 -15.95 7.90 8.52
CA VAL A 4 -14.60 7.36 8.42
C VAL A 4 -14.64 5.85 8.31
N GLY A 5 -13.88 5.32 7.38
CA GLY A 5 -13.69 3.89 7.18
C GLY A 5 -12.21 3.52 7.18
N VAL A 6 -11.86 2.37 7.77
CA VAL A 6 -10.49 1.88 7.88
C VAL A 6 -10.41 0.46 7.33
N GLY A 7 -9.50 0.24 6.39
CA GLY A 7 -9.27 -1.07 5.79
C GLY A 7 -7.81 -1.44 5.81
N ARG A 8 -7.55 -2.75 5.85
CA ARG A 8 -6.21 -3.33 5.86
C ARG A 8 -6.18 -4.57 4.98
N ALA A 9 -5.10 -4.76 4.23
CA ALA A 9 -4.81 -6.00 3.51
C ALA A 9 -3.34 -6.36 3.67
N THR A 10 -3.04 -7.66 3.72
CA THR A 10 -1.68 -8.16 3.66
C THR A 10 -1.14 -7.99 2.23
N ILE A 11 0.08 -7.46 2.13
CA ILE A 11 0.85 -7.27 0.89
C ILE A 11 2.20 -8.00 0.97
N THR A 12 2.35 -8.96 1.87
CA THR A 12 3.56 -9.79 1.97
C THR A 12 3.79 -10.53 0.64
N PRO A 13 4.97 -10.38 0.01
CA PRO A 13 5.27 -11.07 -1.24
C PRO A 13 5.56 -12.57 -1.00
N PRO A 14 5.55 -13.41 -2.04
CA PRO A 14 6.08 -14.76 -1.96
C PRO A 14 7.55 -14.80 -1.49
N LEU A 15 7.97 -15.91 -0.88
CA LEU A 15 9.38 -16.11 -0.53
C LEU A 15 10.26 -16.17 -1.79
N GLY A 16 11.51 -15.74 -1.66
CA GLY A 16 12.52 -15.72 -2.72
C GLY A 16 12.62 -14.40 -3.50
N VAL A 17 11.66 -13.48 -3.33
CA VAL A 17 11.72 -12.15 -3.97
C VAL A 17 12.88 -11.31 -3.43
N GLY A 18 13.40 -10.39 -4.25
CA GLY A 18 14.47 -9.47 -3.86
C GLY A 18 13.99 -8.44 -2.83
N LEU A 19 14.76 -8.23 -1.77
CA LEU A 19 14.48 -7.17 -0.78
C LEU A 19 15.20 -5.87 -1.16
N ALA A 20 14.60 -4.73 -0.82
CA ALA A 20 15.14 -3.40 -1.12
C ALA A 20 15.44 -2.56 0.13
N GLY A 21 16.36 -1.59 -0.01
CA GLY A 21 16.64 -0.57 1.01
C GLY A 21 18.10 -0.46 1.46
N TYR A 22 18.86 -1.57 1.55
CA TYR A 22 20.25 -1.54 2.06
C TYR A 22 21.35 -1.35 1.01
N GLY A 23 21.01 -0.84 -0.18
CA GLY A 23 22.00 -0.53 -1.22
C GLY A 23 22.86 -1.74 -1.57
N ILE A 24 24.19 -1.60 -1.57
CA ILE A 24 25.16 -2.65 -1.98
C ILE A 24 25.23 -3.88 -1.07
N TYR A 25 24.30 -4.06 -0.12
CA TYR A 25 24.10 -5.34 0.54
C TYR A 25 23.37 -6.30 -0.40
N LEU A 26 24.12 -6.86 -1.35
CA LEU A 26 23.61 -7.59 -2.50
C LEU A 26 22.97 -8.94 -2.12
N ARG A 27 22.11 -9.45 -3.03
CA ARG A 27 21.51 -10.80 -2.98
C ARG A 27 20.58 -11.06 -1.79
N ARG A 28 20.08 -10.01 -1.14
CA ARG A 28 19.03 -10.15 -0.12
C ARG A 28 17.73 -10.64 -0.76
N LYS A 29 17.21 -11.74 -0.24
CA LYS A 29 15.93 -12.31 -0.65
C LYS A 29 15.05 -12.55 0.58
N ALA A 30 13.74 -12.57 0.37
CA ALA A 30 12.79 -12.94 1.41
C ALA A 30 12.91 -14.45 1.71
N GLU A 31 13.59 -14.81 2.79
CA GLU A 31 13.75 -16.21 3.21
C GLU A 31 12.68 -16.65 4.21
N TRP A 32 12.12 -15.69 4.95
CA TRP A 32 11.08 -15.89 5.95
C TRP A 32 10.32 -14.58 6.21
N VAL A 33 9.14 -14.68 6.81
CA VAL A 33 8.26 -13.55 7.15
C VAL A 33 8.18 -13.39 8.67
N HIS A 34 8.74 -12.29 9.20
CA HIS A 34 8.64 -11.95 10.62
C HIS A 34 7.26 -11.43 11.00
N ASP A 35 6.83 -10.40 10.28
CA ASP A 35 5.51 -9.82 10.37
C ASP A 35 4.98 -9.64 8.96
N ASP A 36 3.65 -9.66 8.83
CA ASP A 36 3.00 -9.33 7.57
C ASP A 36 3.26 -7.86 7.20
N LEU A 37 3.60 -7.64 5.93
CA LEU A 37 3.55 -6.32 5.33
C LEU A 37 2.10 -6.00 5.02
N THR A 38 1.67 -4.76 5.28
CA THR A 38 0.28 -4.34 5.09
C THR A 38 0.14 -3.11 4.21
N ALA A 39 -0.97 -3.05 3.49
CA ALA A 39 -1.55 -1.82 2.98
C ALA A 39 -2.71 -1.42 3.89
N ARG A 40 -2.73 -0.15 4.31
CA ARG A 40 -3.74 0.43 5.18
C ARG A 40 -4.39 1.60 4.47
N VAL A 41 -5.72 1.65 4.48
CA VAL A 41 -6.51 2.69 3.82
C VAL A 41 -7.46 3.33 4.82
N LEU A 42 -7.40 4.65 4.93
CA LEU A 42 -8.36 5.48 5.65
C LEU A 42 -9.19 6.26 4.64
N VAL A 43 -10.50 6.08 4.65
CA VAL A 43 -11.44 6.85 3.84
C VAL A 43 -12.12 7.88 4.73
N LEU A 44 -12.15 9.13 4.27
CA LEU A 44 -12.81 10.26 4.92
C LEU A 44 -13.92 10.76 4.00
N ASP A 45 -15.13 10.94 4.52
CA ASP A 45 -16.29 11.38 3.75
C ASP A 45 -17.11 12.40 4.55
N ASP A 46 -17.21 13.64 4.06
CA ASP A 46 -17.96 14.72 4.71
C ASP A 46 -19.41 14.85 4.20
N GLY A 47 -19.84 13.94 3.31
CA GLY A 47 -21.14 13.95 2.62
C GLY A 47 -21.12 14.66 1.26
N LEU A 48 -20.06 15.41 0.94
CA LEU A 48 -19.88 16.12 -0.33
C LEU A 48 -18.63 15.65 -1.09
N LYS A 49 -17.55 15.39 -0.36
CA LYS A 49 -16.24 14.99 -0.86
C LYS A 49 -15.75 13.77 -0.11
N ARG A 50 -14.97 12.96 -0.83
CA ARG A 50 -14.29 11.81 -0.27
C ARG A 50 -12.80 11.86 -0.57
N ALA A 51 -12.00 11.63 0.47
CA ALA A 51 -10.55 11.50 0.40
C ALA A 51 -10.11 10.12 0.90
N ALA A 52 -8.98 9.64 0.40
CA ALA A 52 -8.34 8.41 0.87
C ALA A 52 -6.87 8.65 1.23
N LEU A 53 -6.47 8.20 2.42
CA LEU A 53 -5.06 8.11 2.81
C LEU A 53 -4.66 6.63 2.75
N VAL A 54 -3.57 6.34 2.06
CA VAL A 54 -3.05 4.99 1.84
C VAL A 54 -1.63 4.92 2.35
N ALA A 55 -1.34 3.97 3.22
CA ALA A 55 0.00 3.68 3.74
C ALA A 55 0.38 2.23 3.43
N CYS A 56 1.49 2.02 2.74
CA CYS A 56 2.01 0.70 2.40
C CYS A 56 3.33 0.43 3.16
N ASP A 57 3.47 -0.80 3.65
CA ASP A 57 4.70 -1.27 4.30
C ASP A 57 5.77 -1.63 3.26
N LEU A 58 6.25 -0.62 2.51
CA LEU A 58 7.20 -0.73 1.41
C LEU A 58 8.32 0.33 1.52
N VAL A 59 9.39 0.16 0.73
CA VAL A 59 10.49 1.15 0.67
C VAL A 59 10.09 2.39 -0.14
N GLY A 60 9.33 2.20 -1.22
CA GLY A 60 8.98 3.21 -2.21
C GLY A 60 8.33 2.56 -3.42
N LEU A 61 7.82 3.35 -4.35
CA LEU A 61 7.06 2.85 -5.50
C LEU A 61 7.54 3.56 -6.77
N ASP A 62 7.60 2.83 -7.88
CA ASP A 62 7.69 3.46 -9.19
C ASP A 62 6.40 4.23 -9.51
N GLY A 63 6.50 5.23 -10.39
CA GLY A 63 5.37 6.08 -10.78
C GLY A 63 4.18 5.29 -11.33
N TRP A 64 4.45 4.37 -12.28
CA TRP A 64 3.41 3.54 -12.90
C TRP A 64 2.68 2.63 -11.90
N LEU A 65 3.41 2.15 -10.89
CA LEU A 65 2.87 1.27 -9.86
C LEU A 65 2.02 2.09 -8.89
N SER A 66 2.48 3.30 -8.54
CA SER A 66 1.72 4.27 -7.76
C SER A 66 0.41 4.64 -8.46
N ASP A 67 0.44 4.92 -9.76
CA ASP A 67 -0.75 5.22 -10.56
C ASP A 67 -1.75 4.07 -10.56
N SER A 68 -1.27 2.84 -10.79
CA SER A 68 -2.10 1.63 -10.77
C SER A 68 -2.76 1.39 -9.40
N ILE A 69 -2.02 1.61 -8.30
CA ILE A 69 -2.55 1.54 -6.94
C ILE A 69 -3.64 2.60 -6.72
N MET A 70 -3.37 3.85 -7.10
CA MET A 70 -4.33 4.94 -6.95
C MET A 70 -5.60 4.72 -7.78
N GLU A 71 -5.51 4.09 -8.95
CA GLU A 71 -6.69 3.70 -9.75
C GLU A 71 -7.57 2.67 -9.03
N GLU A 72 -6.98 1.63 -8.45
CA GLU A 72 -7.73 0.62 -7.68
C GLU A 72 -8.37 1.22 -6.42
N VAL A 73 -7.64 2.08 -5.71
CA VAL A 73 -8.17 2.82 -4.55
C VAL A 73 -9.31 3.74 -4.98
N ARG A 74 -9.17 4.48 -6.09
CA ARG A 74 -10.23 5.35 -6.64
C ARG A 74 -11.46 4.56 -7.05
N ARG A 75 -11.27 3.39 -7.69
CA ARG A 75 -12.36 2.51 -8.12
C ARG A 75 -13.19 2.02 -6.93
N ALA A 76 -12.51 1.58 -5.87
CA ALA A 76 -13.13 1.05 -4.66
C ALA A 76 -13.79 2.15 -3.82
N THR A 77 -13.06 3.23 -3.56
CA THR A 77 -13.49 4.27 -2.61
C THR A 77 -14.33 5.37 -3.25
N LYS A 78 -14.23 5.61 -4.56
CA LYS A 78 -14.75 6.83 -5.22
C LYS A 78 -14.10 8.14 -4.73
N ALA A 79 -13.02 8.06 -3.93
CA ALA A 79 -12.26 9.23 -3.50
C ALA A 79 -11.56 9.89 -4.70
N LYS A 80 -11.65 11.22 -4.78
CA LYS A 80 -10.93 11.99 -5.82
C LYS A 80 -9.55 12.41 -5.33
N GLU A 81 -9.46 12.78 -4.06
CA GLU A 81 -8.22 13.16 -3.39
C GLU A 81 -7.60 11.91 -2.75
N ILE A 82 -6.44 11.47 -3.23
CA ILE A 82 -5.76 10.27 -2.74
C ILE A 82 -4.33 10.65 -2.38
N LEU A 83 -3.93 10.36 -1.15
CA LEU A 83 -2.54 10.41 -0.71
C LEU A 83 -2.04 8.98 -0.55
N LEU A 84 -1.00 8.62 -1.29
CA LEU A 84 -0.32 7.33 -1.21
C LEU A 84 1.07 7.52 -0.61
N SER A 85 1.39 6.75 0.43
CA SER A 85 2.66 6.81 1.15
C SER A 85 3.22 5.43 1.44
N CYS A 86 4.54 5.37 1.62
CA CYS A 86 5.27 4.18 2.04
C CYS A 86 5.96 4.48 3.38
N ILE A 87 6.02 3.51 4.29
CA ILE A 87 6.71 3.69 5.60
C ILE A 87 8.24 3.69 5.47
N HIS A 88 8.76 3.42 4.28
CA HIS A 88 10.19 3.32 3.99
C HIS A 88 10.90 2.17 4.72
N THR A 89 10.27 0.99 4.77
CA THR A 89 10.92 -0.20 5.34
C THR A 89 11.97 -0.79 4.39
N HIS A 90 13.11 -1.21 4.96
CA HIS A 90 14.22 -1.83 4.22
C HIS A 90 14.18 -3.38 4.25
N THR A 91 13.07 -3.94 4.74
CA THR A 91 12.85 -5.40 4.83
C THR A 91 11.59 -5.81 4.04
N GLY A 92 11.21 -5.00 3.05
CA GLY A 92 10.15 -5.30 2.08
C GLY A 92 10.68 -5.65 0.68
N PRO A 93 9.79 -6.10 -0.23
CA PRO A 93 10.15 -6.40 -1.61
C PRO A 93 10.65 -5.16 -2.36
N ALA A 94 11.44 -5.40 -3.40
CA ALA A 94 11.76 -4.38 -4.38
C ALA A 94 10.53 -4.02 -5.22
N THR A 95 10.09 -2.77 -5.12
CA THR A 95 8.92 -2.19 -5.83
C THR A 95 9.27 -0.94 -6.65
N THR A 96 10.55 -0.60 -6.68
CA THR A 96 11.12 0.50 -7.45
C THR A 96 12.60 0.21 -7.69
N PHE A 97 13.17 0.77 -8.77
CA PHE A 97 14.59 0.62 -9.03
C PHE A 97 15.44 1.46 -8.05
N LEU A 98 16.22 0.77 -7.21
CA LEU A 98 17.23 1.37 -6.35
C LEU A 98 18.59 0.71 -6.61
N ARG A 99 19.62 1.51 -6.86
CA ARG A 99 20.96 0.99 -7.15
C ARG A 99 21.45 0.08 -6.01
N GLY A 100 21.87 -1.12 -6.38
CA GLY A 100 22.38 -2.14 -5.44
C GLY A 100 21.31 -2.95 -4.72
N CYS A 101 20.03 -2.58 -4.82
CA CYS A 101 18.94 -3.31 -4.16
C CYS A 101 18.47 -4.53 -4.97
N GLY A 102 17.61 -5.35 -4.36
CA GLY A 102 17.03 -6.53 -4.99
C GLY A 102 16.25 -6.23 -6.28
N GLN A 103 16.13 -7.26 -7.13
CA GLN A 103 15.32 -7.19 -8.34
C GLN A 103 13.83 -7.30 -7.98
N ALA A 104 13.00 -6.47 -8.60
CA ALA A 104 11.56 -6.53 -8.43
C ALA A 104 10.98 -7.80 -9.07
N ASP A 105 10.00 -8.39 -8.40
CA ASP A 105 9.28 -9.56 -8.88
C ASP A 105 8.05 -9.13 -9.67
N GLU A 106 8.03 -9.39 -10.99
CA GLU A 106 7.00 -8.86 -11.88
C GLU A 106 5.58 -9.31 -11.53
N ASP A 107 5.43 -10.54 -11.03
CA ASP A 107 4.11 -11.07 -10.70
C ASP A 107 3.57 -10.44 -9.42
N TYR A 108 4.43 -10.24 -8.42
CA TYR A 108 4.09 -9.45 -7.24
C TYR A 108 3.73 -8.00 -7.60
N LEU A 109 4.44 -7.36 -8.51
CA LEU A 109 4.11 -5.99 -8.93
C LEU A 109 2.74 -5.91 -9.63
N LYS A 110 2.36 -6.92 -10.40
CA LYS A 110 1.02 -7.00 -11.03
C LYS A 110 -0.08 -7.23 -9.99
N GLU A 111 0.22 -7.94 -8.90
CA GLU A 111 -0.74 -8.27 -7.85
C GLU A 111 -0.95 -7.11 -6.85
N LEU A 112 0.12 -6.39 -6.51
CA LEU A 112 0.12 -5.37 -5.46
C LEU A 112 -1.04 -4.35 -5.57
N PRO A 113 -1.36 -3.75 -6.75
CA PRO A 113 -2.50 -2.85 -6.87
C PRO A 113 -3.83 -3.46 -6.41
N ARG A 114 -4.07 -4.74 -6.73
CA ARG A 114 -5.30 -5.44 -6.33
C ARG A 114 -5.37 -5.69 -4.83
N LEU A 115 -4.23 -6.00 -4.20
CA LEU A 115 -4.14 -6.16 -2.74
C LEU A 115 -4.44 -4.84 -2.04
N VAL A 116 -3.85 -3.72 -2.49
CA VAL A 116 -4.18 -2.39 -1.94
C VAL A 116 -5.65 -2.03 -2.20
N GLY A 117 -6.18 -2.35 -3.38
CA GLY A 117 -7.60 -2.19 -3.69
C GLY A 117 -8.53 -2.98 -2.77
N SER A 118 -8.08 -4.13 -2.24
CA SER A 118 -8.84 -4.90 -1.25
C SER A 118 -8.90 -4.20 0.11
N ALA A 119 -7.81 -3.60 0.56
CA ALA A 119 -7.80 -2.74 1.75
C ALA A 119 -8.75 -1.55 1.55
N ALA A 120 -8.78 -0.97 0.35
CA ALA A 120 -9.66 0.15 0.03
C ALA A 120 -11.15 -0.25 0.06
N ARG A 121 -11.51 -1.44 -0.43
CA ARG A 121 -12.88 -1.98 -0.32
C ARG A 121 -13.28 -2.20 1.14
N ALA A 122 -12.40 -2.84 1.93
CA ALA A 122 -12.63 -3.04 3.36
C ALA A 122 -12.83 -1.71 4.11
N ALA A 123 -12.09 -0.66 3.72
CA ALA A 123 -12.26 0.68 4.30
C ALA A 123 -13.67 1.23 4.04
N VAL A 124 -14.18 1.12 2.81
CA VAL A 124 -15.55 1.56 2.48
C VAL A 124 -16.59 0.78 3.29
N GLU A 125 -16.45 -0.54 3.38
CA GLU A 125 -17.38 -1.42 4.10
C GLU A 125 -17.43 -1.14 5.60
N SER A 126 -16.31 -0.72 6.19
CA SER A 126 -16.21 -0.36 7.62
C SER A 126 -16.67 1.06 7.96
N SER A 127 -17.17 1.85 7.00
CA SER A 127 -17.43 3.28 7.21
C SER A 127 -18.51 3.54 8.25
N THR A 128 -18.19 4.36 9.25
CA THR A 128 -19.11 4.78 10.32
C THR A 128 -19.01 6.28 10.57
N GLU A 129 -20.05 6.87 11.16
CA GLU A 129 -19.99 8.26 11.64
C GLU A 129 -19.04 8.38 12.83
N VAL A 130 -18.23 9.43 12.84
CA VAL A 130 -17.24 9.68 13.88
C VAL A 130 -17.13 11.17 14.22
N GLU A 131 -16.58 11.46 15.39
CA GLU A 131 -15.98 12.74 15.74
C GLU A 131 -14.46 12.63 15.68
N VAL A 132 -13.78 13.67 15.20
CA VAL A 132 -12.32 13.70 15.05
C VAL A 132 -11.73 14.64 16.08
N GLY A 133 -10.93 14.10 17.00
CA GLY A 133 -10.40 14.84 18.13
C GLY A 133 -11.40 14.96 19.29
N ALA A 134 -10.87 15.30 20.46
CA ALA A 134 -11.63 15.66 21.65
C ALA A 134 -11.37 17.13 21.98
#